data_AF-A0A382R5D1-F1
#
_entry.id   AF-A0A382R5D1-F1
#
_cell.length_a   1.000
_cell.length_b   1.000
_cell.length_c   1.000
_cell.angle_alpha   90.00
_cell.angle_beta   90.00
_cell.angle_gamma   90.00
#
_symmetry.space_group_name_H-M   'P 1'
#
loop_
_entity.id
_entity.type
_entity.pdbx_description
1 polymer ?
#
loop_
_entity_poly.entity_id
_entity_poly.type
_entity_poly.pdbx_seq_one_letter_code
_entity_poly.pdbx_strand_id
1 'polypeptide(L)'
;MTNYNIPIPSGTIYRINLAWVNDLDELEKLLKKHSKHEIFLDLPIRRIKPPHNSYNLKEIIPFINNNTNIKYFAISNVKTSNDLDEYLSLLPITVTLIPKIENIIGIKNIEQITKKLPYKEKIIMLDHDDLFSDLLKNENNFTN
;
A
#
# COMPACT_ATOMS: atom_id res chain seq x y z
N MET A 1 -2.10 -11.30 -15.49
CA MET A 1 -3.17 -11.10 -16.49
C MET A 1 -2.70 -10.08 -17.50
N THR A 2 -2.64 -10.46 -18.77
CA THR A 2 -2.41 -9.55 -19.90
C THR A 2 -3.75 -9.01 -20.37
N ASN A 3 -3.85 -7.69 -20.55
CA ASN A 3 -5.03 -7.01 -21.07
C ASN A 3 -5.56 -7.73 -22.31
N TYR A 4 -6.88 -7.95 -22.35
CA TYR A 4 -7.66 -8.54 -23.45
C TYR A 4 -7.60 -7.70 -24.75
N ASN A 5 -6.40 -7.37 -25.24
CA ASN A 5 -6.12 -6.38 -26.29
C ASN A 5 -6.63 -4.95 -26.00
N ILE A 6 -6.98 -4.64 -24.75
CA ILE A 6 -7.33 -3.29 -24.34
C ILE A 6 -6.03 -2.49 -24.12
N PRO A 7 -5.76 -1.43 -24.91
CA PRO A 7 -4.57 -0.61 -24.70
C PRO A 7 -4.64 0.08 -23.32
N ILE A 8 -3.52 0.14 -22.62
CA ILE A 8 -3.40 0.87 -21.35
C ILE A 8 -3.34 2.37 -21.69
N PRO A 9 -4.25 3.20 -21.13
CA PRO A 9 -4.20 4.65 -21.34
C PRO A 9 -2.87 5.27 -20.89
N SER A 10 -2.43 6.31 -21.59
CA SER A 10 -1.28 7.12 -21.16
C SER A 10 -1.54 7.75 -19.80
N GLY A 11 -0.53 7.74 -18.91
CA GLY A 11 -0.67 8.24 -17.54
C GLY A 11 -1.30 7.25 -16.56
N THR A 12 -1.56 6.01 -16.97
CA THR A 12 -2.01 4.95 -16.05
C THR A 12 -0.92 4.64 -15.03
N ILE A 13 -1.28 4.67 -13.74
CA ILE A 13 -0.47 4.13 -12.66
C ILE A 13 -0.72 2.62 -12.59
N TYR A 14 0.34 1.82 -12.71
CA TYR A 14 0.27 0.37 -12.65
C TYR A 14 0.40 -0.10 -11.20
N ARG A 15 -0.66 -0.74 -10.67
CA ARG A 15 -0.65 -1.31 -9.32
C ARG A 15 -0.08 -2.73 -9.34
N ILE A 16 0.96 -2.96 -8.55
CA ILE A 16 1.48 -4.28 -8.23
C ILE A 16 1.05 -4.59 -6.80
N ASN A 17 0.09 -5.51 -6.67
CA ASN A 17 -0.28 -6.05 -5.38
C ASN A 17 0.72 -7.15 -5.00
N LEU A 18 1.59 -6.84 -4.03
CA LEU A 18 2.65 -7.75 -3.60
C LEU A 18 2.06 -9.05 -3.07
N ALA A 19 0.84 -9.03 -2.53
CA ALA A 19 0.09 -10.21 -2.10
C ALA A 19 -0.11 -11.28 -3.20
N TRP A 20 0.20 -11.00 -4.47
CA TRP A 20 0.10 -11.93 -5.60
C TRP A 20 1.42 -12.15 -6.33
N VAL A 21 2.53 -11.71 -5.73
CA VAL A 21 3.88 -11.89 -6.26
C VAL A 21 4.55 -13.00 -5.44
N ASN A 22 5.01 -14.06 -6.08
CA ASN A 22 5.47 -15.26 -5.38
C ASN A 22 6.87 -15.06 -4.76
N ASP A 23 7.74 -14.34 -5.45
CA ASP A 23 9.14 -14.11 -5.06
C ASP A 23 9.69 -12.78 -5.62
N LEU A 24 10.91 -12.44 -5.21
CA LEU A 24 11.59 -11.21 -5.63
C LEU A 24 11.97 -11.22 -7.12
N ASP A 25 12.15 -12.39 -7.73
CA ASP A 25 12.44 -12.50 -9.17
C ASP A 25 11.22 -12.16 -10.02
N GLU A 26 10.03 -12.58 -9.58
CA GLU A 26 8.76 -12.19 -10.18
C GLU A 26 8.52 -10.68 -10.03
N LEU A 27 8.81 -10.12 -8.85
CA LEU A 27 8.76 -8.67 -8.65
C LEU A 27 9.67 -7.95 -9.65
N GLU A 28 10.92 -8.38 -9.80
CA GLU A 28 11.87 -7.78 -10.74
C GLU A 28 11.36 -7.82 -12.19
N LYS A 29 10.80 -8.96 -12.62
CA LYS A 29 10.22 -9.13 -13.96
C LYS A 29 9.03 -8.19 -14.18
N LEU A 30 8.16 -8.03 -13.19
CA LEU A 30 7.02 -7.11 -13.25
C LEU A 30 7.48 -5.65 -13.35
N LEU A 31 8.45 -5.24 -12.54
CA LEU A 31 9.01 -3.89 -12.57
C LEU A 31 9.64 -3.56 -13.94
N LYS A 32 10.44 -4.49 -14.50
CA LYS A 32 11.02 -4.36 -15.85
C LYS A 32 9.96 -4.23 -16.93
N LYS A 33 8.94 -5.11 -16.90
CA LYS A 33 7.83 -5.11 -17.87
C LYS A 33 7.04 -3.81 -17.87
N HIS A 34 6.84 -3.20 -16.70
CA HIS A 34 6.05 -1.99 -16.53
C HIS A 34 6.91 -0.72 -16.31
N SER A 35 8.18 -0.75 -16.71
CA SER A 35 9.16 0.35 -16.58
C SER A 35 8.71 1.71 -17.16
N LYS A 36 7.79 1.70 -18.15
CA LYS A 36 7.24 2.92 -18.76
C LYS A 36 6.05 3.53 -18.00
N HIS A 37 5.52 2.85 -16.99
CA HIS A 37 4.40 3.30 -16.19
C HIS A 37 4.89 3.71 -14.81
N GLU A 38 4.21 4.67 -14.20
CA GLU A 38 4.33 4.88 -12.76
C GLU A 38 3.79 3.66 -12.02
N ILE A 39 4.42 3.31 -10.90
CA ILE A 39 4.11 2.10 -10.16
C ILE A 39 3.57 2.46 -8.77
N PHE A 40 2.48 1.79 -8.43
CA PHE A 40 1.92 1.71 -7.09
C PHE A 40 2.22 0.32 -6.54
N LEU A 41 3.11 0.22 -5.55
CA LEU A 41 3.36 -1.02 -4.82
C LEU A 41 2.41 -1.12 -3.63
N ASP A 42 1.73 -2.24 -3.49
CA ASP A 42 0.77 -2.48 -2.40
C ASP A 42 1.23 -3.64 -1.53
N LEU A 43 1.67 -3.32 -0.31
CA LEU A 43 2.15 -4.29 0.68
C LEU A 43 1.02 -4.68 1.63
N PRO A 44 0.57 -5.95 1.60
CA PRO A 44 -0.33 -6.49 2.63
C PRO A 44 0.44 -6.68 3.95
N ILE A 45 0.03 -5.98 5.01
CA ILE A 45 0.56 -6.18 6.36
C ILE A 45 -0.35 -7.13 7.14
N ARG A 46 0.25 -8.08 7.88
CA ARG A 46 -0.47 -9.03 8.78
C ARG A 46 -1.61 -9.77 8.08
N ARG A 47 -1.34 -10.25 6.87
CA ARG A 47 -2.31 -10.97 6.04
C ARG A 47 -2.74 -12.27 6.71
N ILE A 48 -4.05 -12.46 6.84
CA ILE A 48 -4.67 -13.71 7.32
C ILE A 48 -5.08 -14.61 6.13
N LYS A 49 -5.44 -14.00 4.98
CA LYS A 49 -5.88 -14.70 3.76
C LYS A 49 -4.67 -15.14 2.91
N PRO A 50 -4.69 -16.29 2.23
CA PRO A 50 -3.63 -16.69 1.30
C PRO A 50 -3.59 -15.80 0.03
N PRO A 51 -2.46 -15.80 -0.72
CA PRO A 51 -1.21 -16.50 -0.44
C PRO A 51 -0.33 -15.84 0.64
N HIS A 52 0.58 -16.62 1.23
CA HIS A 52 1.57 -16.16 2.19
C HIS A 52 2.91 -15.94 1.49
N ASN A 53 3.31 -14.68 1.36
CA ASN A 53 4.56 -14.32 0.70
C ASN A 53 5.72 -14.43 1.69
N SER A 54 6.92 -14.70 1.19
CA SER A 54 8.12 -14.97 2.00
C SER A 54 9.01 -13.74 2.25
N TYR A 55 8.84 -12.64 1.51
CA TYR A 55 9.76 -11.50 1.56
C TYR A 55 9.30 -10.39 2.52
N ASN A 56 10.27 -9.78 3.20
CA ASN A 56 10.07 -8.72 4.20
C ASN A 56 10.39 -7.31 3.63
N LEU A 57 9.99 -6.26 4.35
CA LEU A 57 10.16 -4.87 3.92
C LEU A 57 11.59 -4.53 3.48
N LYS A 58 12.61 -4.97 4.23
CA LYS A 58 14.01 -4.65 3.94
C LYS A 58 14.50 -5.25 2.62
N GLU A 59 13.94 -6.38 2.21
CA GLU A 59 14.25 -7.03 0.93
C GLU A 59 13.61 -6.30 -0.25
N ILE A 60 12.53 -5.55 -0.01
CA ILE A 60 11.82 -4.77 -1.03
C ILE A 60 12.49 -3.40 -1.26
N ILE A 61 13.09 -2.80 -0.21
CA ILE A 61 13.72 -1.47 -0.30
C ILE A 61 14.72 -1.33 -1.48
N PRO A 62 15.63 -2.29 -1.75
CA PRO A 62 16.51 -2.21 -2.92
C PRO A 62 15.76 -2.07 -4.25
N PHE A 63 14.63 -2.78 -4.43
CA PHE A 63 13.80 -2.65 -5.63
C PHE A 63 13.18 -1.25 -5.73
N ILE A 64 12.74 -0.69 -4.61
CA ILE A 64 12.20 0.68 -4.54
C ILE A 64 13.26 1.69 -4.95
N ASN A 65 14.47 1.59 -4.40
CA ASN A 65 15.56 2.52 -4.68
C ASN A 65 16.08 2.43 -6.13
N ASN A 66 16.06 1.23 -6.71
CA ASN A 66 16.56 1.00 -8.07
C ASN A 66 15.55 1.31 -9.19
N ASN A 67 14.27 1.56 -8.86
CA ASN A 67 13.21 1.79 -9.84
C ASN A 67 12.50 3.12 -9.57
N THR A 68 12.97 4.19 -10.22
CA THR A 68 12.49 5.58 -10.02
C THR A 68 11.04 5.81 -10.46
N ASN A 69 10.46 4.86 -11.21
CA ASN A 69 9.05 4.87 -11.61
C ASN A 69 8.10 4.36 -10.52
N ILE A 70 8.61 3.79 -9.42
CA ILE A 70 7.79 3.55 -8.22
C ILE A 70 7.51 4.91 -7.57
N LYS A 71 6.23 5.29 -7.53
CA LYS A 71 5.77 6.58 -6.99
C LYS A 71 4.98 6.44 -5.71
N TYR A 72 4.30 5.31 -5.53
CA TYR A 72 3.40 5.08 -4.42
C TYR A 72 3.69 3.74 -3.75
N PHE A 73 3.65 3.73 -2.42
CA PHE A 73 3.81 2.53 -1.61
C PHE A 73 2.70 2.48 -0.57
N ALA A 74 1.80 1.50 -0.68
CA ALA A 74 0.70 1.33 0.26
C ALA A 74 0.99 0.28 1.31
N ILE A 75 0.50 0.52 2.52
CA ILE A 75 0.57 -0.40 3.65
C ILE A 75 -0.82 -0.65 4.24
N SER A 76 -1.14 -1.92 4.47
CA SER A 76 -2.45 -2.34 4.97
C SER A 76 -2.60 -2.16 6.49
N ASN A 77 -3.85 -2.09 6.96
CA ASN A 77 -4.23 -2.14 8.39
C ASN A 77 -3.55 -1.10 9.30
N VAL A 78 -3.41 0.14 8.82
CA VAL A 78 -2.90 1.26 9.64
C VAL A 78 -3.94 1.68 10.67
N LYS A 79 -3.55 1.70 11.95
CA LYS A 79 -4.43 2.04 13.09
C LYS A 79 -3.98 3.30 13.80
N THR A 80 -2.68 3.53 13.87
CA THR A 80 -2.05 4.63 14.58
C THR A 80 -0.95 5.25 13.72
N SER A 81 -0.51 6.45 14.08
CA SER A 81 0.62 7.08 13.40
C SER A 81 1.94 6.31 13.61
N ASN A 82 2.07 5.53 14.69
CA ASN A 82 3.26 4.72 14.95
C ASN A 82 3.44 3.57 13.95
N ASP A 83 2.35 3.10 13.33
CA ASP A 83 2.43 2.08 12.28
C ASP A 83 3.18 2.57 11.03
N LEU A 84 3.43 3.90 10.92
CA LEU A 84 4.15 4.51 9.80
C LEU A 84 5.66 4.59 10.01
N ASP A 85 6.16 4.45 11.25
CA ASP A 85 7.55 4.82 11.60
C ASP A 85 8.60 4.04 10.80
N GLU A 86 8.47 2.72 10.78
CA GLU A 86 9.41 1.86 10.06
C GLU A 86 9.45 2.22 8.58
N TYR A 87 8.29 2.40 7.95
CA TYR A 87 8.17 2.71 6.53
C TYR A 87 8.72 4.09 6.19
N LEU A 88 8.39 5.12 6.98
CA LEU A 88 8.91 6.48 6.77
C LEU A 88 10.43 6.56 6.97
N SER A 89 11.00 5.70 7.81
CA SER A 89 12.46 5.64 8.01
C SER A 89 13.22 4.95 6.88
N LEU A 90 12.56 4.02 6.16
CA LEU A 90 13.19 3.17 5.14
C LEU A 90 12.89 3.60 3.70
N LEU A 91 11.71 4.19 3.45
CA LEU A 91 11.32 4.61 2.11
C LEU A 91 12.02 5.90 1.68
N PRO A 92 12.47 6.01 0.42
CA PRO A 92 12.97 7.27 -0.10
C PRO A 92 11.83 8.30 -0.17
N ILE A 93 12.14 9.58 0.09
CA ILE A 93 11.15 10.68 0.09
C ILE A 93 10.44 10.86 -1.26
N THR A 94 11.03 10.36 -2.34
CA THR A 94 10.46 10.36 -3.69
C THR A 94 9.28 9.39 -3.86
N VAL A 95 9.03 8.52 -2.88
CA VAL A 95 7.93 7.57 -2.85
C VAL A 95 6.91 8.01 -1.80
N THR A 96 5.67 8.20 -2.22
CA THR A 96 4.57 8.56 -1.32
C THR A 96 4.04 7.32 -0.61
N LEU A 97 4.21 7.27 0.71
CA LEU A 97 3.59 6.28 1.59
C LEU A 97 2.08 6.54 1.69
N ILE A 98 1.28 5.53 1.39
CA ILE A 98 -0.19 5.56 1.42
C ILE A 98 -0.68 4.61 2.52
N PRO A 99 -1.11 5.13 3.69
CA PRO A 99 -1.73 4.29 4.70
C PRO A 99 -3.12 3.85 4.23
N LYS A 100 -3.36 2.53 4.25
CA LYS A 100 -4.71 1.98 4.08
C LYS A 100 -5.40 1.87 5.44
N ILE A 101 -6.58 2.46 5.54
CA ILE A 101 -7.44 2.46 6.72
C ILE A 101 -8.54 1.42 6.52
N GLU A 102 -8.57 0.45 7.42
CA GLU A 102 -9.39 -0.76 7.29
C GLU A 102 -10.25 -1.00 8.54
N ASN A 103 -10.20 -0.09 9.51
CA ASN A 103 -10.89 -0.23 10.79
C ASN A 103 -11.18 1.13 11.45
N ILE A 104 -12.08 1.12 12.44
CA ILE A 104 -12.53 2.31 13.15
C ILE A 104 -11.42 3.00 13.95
N ILE A 105 -10.42 2.26 14.44
CA ILE A 105 -9.30 2.84 15.19
C ILE A 105 -8.48 3.75 14.26
N GLY A 106 -8.20 3.28 13.03
CA GLY A 106 -7.52 4.08 12.01
C GLY A 106 -8.32 5.33 11.62
N ILE A 107 -9.65 5.24 11.53
CA ILE A 107 -10.52 6.40 11.29
C ILE A 107 -10.45 7.41 12.46
N LYS A 108 -10.55 6.95 13.71
CA LYS A 108 -10.45 7.82 14.90
C LYS A 108 -9.09 8.52 14.99
N ASN A 109 -8.03 7.90 14.49
CA ASN A 109 -6.67 8.44 14.50
C ASN A 109 -6.26 9.14 13.20
N ILE A 110 -7.19 9.37 12.26
CA ILE A 110 -6.84 9.82 10.89
C ILE A 110 -6.08 11.14 10.86
N GLU A 111 -6.38 12.06 11.79
CA GLU A 111 -5.67 13.33 11.90
C GLU A 111 -4.19 13.10 12.28
N GLN A 112 -3.92 12.23 13.24
CA GLN A 112 -2.55 11.92 13.67
C GLN A 112 -1.77 11.18 12.57
N ILE A 113 -2.43 10.25 11.88
CA ILE A 113 -1.86 9.49 10.75
C ILE A 113 -1.48 10.46 9.62
N THR A 114 -2.39 11.33 9.22
CA THR A 114 -2.14 12.28 8.12
C THR A 114 -1.14 13.36 8.50
N LYS A 115 -1.11 13.85 9.75
CA LYS A 115 -0.09 14.82 10.21
C LYS A 115 1.33 14.27 10.10
N LYS A 116 1.52 12.97 10.30
CA LYS A 116 2.84 12.32 10.26
C LYS A 116 3.39 12.10 8.85
N LEU A 117 2.54 12.12 7.82
CA LEU A 117 2.98 12.03 6.43
C LEU A 117 3.76 13.31 6.04
N PRO A 118 5.04 13.20 5.60
CA PRO A 118 5.91 14.35 5.34
C PRO A 118 5.69 14.99 3.95
N TYR A 119 4.68 14.55 3.22
CA TYR A 119 4.43 14.96 1.84
C TYR A 119 3.52 16.19 1.77
N LYS A 120 3.73 17.01 0.72
CA LYS A 120 2.87 18.18 0.43
C LYS A 120 1.43 17.74 0.14
N GLU A 121 1.28 16.75 -0.74
CA GLU A 121 0.00 16.08 -1.00
C GLU A 121 -0.04 14.77 -0.23
N LYS A 122 -1.09 14.60 0.56
CA LYS A 122 -1.24 13.47 1.48
C LYS A 122 -2.37 12.59 0.97
N ILE A 123 -2.03 11.34 0.66
CA ILE A 123 -2.97 10.37 0.10
C ILE A 123 -3.18 9.29 1.15
N ILE A 124 -4.44 8.96 1.42
CA ILE A 124 -4.86 7.83 2.25
C ILE A 124 -5.75 6.93 1.39
N MET A 125 -5.82 5.65 1.72
CA MET A 125 -6.75 4.72 1.08
C MET A 125 -7.73 4.19 2.12
N LEU A 126 -9.02 4.24 1.82
CA LEU A 126 -10.05 3.59 2.64
C LEU A 126 -10.34 2.22 2.01
N ASP A 127 -10.03 1.14 2.72
CA ASP A 127 -10.38 -0.20 2.24
C ASP A 127 -11.84 -0.47 2.56
N HIS A 128 -12.70 -0.30 1.56
CA HIS A 128 -14.14 -0.27 1.76
C HIS A 128 -14.70 -1.56 2.39
N ASP A 129 -14.22 -2.73 1.98
CA ASP A 129 -14.76 -4.02 2.42
C ASP A 129 -14.43 -4.28 3.89
N ASP A 130 -13.15 -4.16 4.25
CA ASP A 130 -12.67 -4.41 5.60
C ASP A 130 -13.12 -3.31 6.56
N LEU A 131 -13.09 -2.04 6.13
CA LEU A 131 -13.58 -0.92 6.94
C LEU A 131 -15.08 -1.02 7.21
N PHE A 132 -15.89 -1.31 6.19
CA PHE A 132 -17.34 -1.49 6.37
C PHE A 132 -17.64 -2.67 7.31
N SER A 133 -16.95 -3.80 7.11
CA SER A 133 -17.08 -4.97 7.98
C SER A 133 -16.69 -4.68 9.44
N ASP A 134 -15.66 -3.88 9.66
CA ASP A 134 -15.22 -3.47 11.00
C ASP A 134 -16.23 -2.49 11.64
N LEU A 135 -16.77 -1.54 10.87
CA LEU A 135 -17.79 -0.61 11.36
C LEU A 135 -19.03 -1.36 11.85
N LEU A 136 -19.57 -2.30 11.06
CA LEU A 136 -20.74 -3.11 11.44
C LEU A 136 -20.51 -3.89 12.74
N LYS A 137 -19.32 -4.47 12.93
CA LYS A 137 -18.98 -5.18 14.18
C LYS A 137 -18.92 -4.25 15.39
N ASN A 138 -18.65 -2.98 15.16
CA ASN A 138 -18.50 -1.97 16.20
C ASN A 138 -19.75 -1.08 16.37
N GLU A 139 -20.82 -1.23 15.56
CA GLU A 139 -22.06 -0.43 15.67
C GLU A 139 -22.71 -0.50 17.06
N ASN A 140 -22.55 -1.62 17.80
CA ASN A 140 -23.00 -1.73 19.19
C ASN A 140 -22.21 -0.84 20.19
N ASN A 141 -21.10 -0.24 19.77
CA ASN A 141 -20.29 0.70 20.54
C ASN A 141 -20.45 2.17 20.07
N PHE A 142 -21.28 2.44 19.05
CA PHE A 142 -21.49 3.79 18.50
C PHE A 142 -22.69 4.53 19.12
N THR A 143 -23.56 3.84 19.86
CA THR A 143 -24.78 4.41 20.44
C THR A 143 -24.70 4.70 21.94
N ASN A 144 -23.51 4.78 22.54
CA ASN A 144 -23.33 5.17 23.94
C ASN A 144 -22.53 6.47 24.07
#